data_AF-A0A0D2M958-F1
#
_entry.id   AF-A0A0D2M958-F1
#
_cell.length_a   1.000
_cell.length_b   1.000
_cell.length_c   1.000
_cell.angle_alpha   90.00
_cell.angle_beta   90.00
_cell.angle_gamma   90.00
#
_symmetry.space_group_name_H-M   'P 1'
#
loop_
_entity.id
_entity.type
_entity.pdbx_description
1 polymer ?
#
loop_
_entity_poly.entity_id
_entity_poly.type
_entity_poly.pdbx_seq_one_letter_code
_entity_poly.pdbx_strand_id
1 'polypeptide(L)'
;MVDETTELMDERIAQHIVALHRNPGSVTHAVPFSTESMQRYIKYARAIKPIITEQAQAALVRSYKRLRSEDAVPGSQSAYRITVRQLEALVRLSEAMARVYCCESVEVAHVAEATKLLQASILKIEQGDLELDGLAGAPIDETDRRQPSPTVTR
;
A
#
# COMPACT_ATOMS: atom_id res chain seq x y z
N MET A 1 -2.25 -8.85 -1.08
CA MET A 1 -1.86 -9.97 -1.95
C MET A 1 -3.11 -10.36 -2.70
N VAL A 2 -3.10 -10.18 -4.01
CA VAL A 2 -4.20 -10.62 -4.89
C VAL A 2 -3.72 -11.92 -5.52
N ASP A 3 -4.58 -12.93 -5.54
CA ASP A 3 -4.27 -14.20 -6.20
C ASP A 3 -4.53 -14.05 -7.70
N GLU A 4 -3.46 -14.10 -8.50
CA GLU A 4 -3.54 -13.99 -9.94
C GLU A 4 -3.65 -15.40 -10.53
N THR A 5 -4.84 -15.78 -11.02
CA THR A 5 -5.13 -17.10 -11.60
C THR A 5 -4.50 -17.26 -12.98
N THR A 6 -3.17 -17.39 -13.02
CA THR A 6 -2.40 -17.63 -14.24
C THR A 6 -1.99 -19.10 -14.28
N GLU A 7 -2.31 -19.80 -15.38
CA GLU A 7 -2.03 -21.24 -15.55
C GLU A 7 -0.57 -21.61 -15.22
N LEU A 8 0.40 -20.79 -15.63
CA LEU A 8 1.82 -21.00 -15.33
C LEU A 8 2.17 -20.90 -13.84
N MET A 9 1.51 -20.00 -13.10
CA MET A 9 1.73 -19.89 -11.64
C MET A 9 1.08 -21.07 -10.91
N ASP A 10 -0.14 -21.43 -11.31
CA ASP A 10 -0.87 -22.56 -10.75
C ASP A 10 -0.10 -23.88 -10.95
N GLU A 11 0.43 -24.09 -12.16
CA GLU A 11 1.25 -25.26 -12.47
C GLU A 11 2.50 -25.31 -11.58
N ARG A 12 3.21 -24.19 -11.43
CA ARG A 12 4.42 -24.11 -10.58
C ARG A 12 4.12 -24.40 -9.12
N ILE A 13 3.03 -23.84 -8.60
CA ILE A 13 2.60 -24.05 -7.22
C ILE A 13 2.23 -25.53 -7.02
N ALA A 14 1.44 -26.10 -7.93
CA ALA A 14 1.04 -27.51 -7.86
C ALA A 14 2.24 -28.45 -7.90
N GLN A 15 3.18 -28.24 -8.84
CA GLN A 15 4.41 -29.02 -8.94
C GLN A 15 5.24 -28.94 -7.66
N HIS A 16 5.38 -27.75 -7.07
CA HIS A 16 6.12 -27.54 -5.83
C HIS A 16 5.47 -28.28 -4.64
N ILE A 17 4.15 -28.19 -4.50
CA ILE A 17 3.40 -28.87 -3.43
C ILE A 17 3.53 -30.40 -3.56
N VAL A 18 3.39 -30.95 -4.77
CA VAL A 18 3.54 -32.40 -5.01
C VAL A 18 4.98 -32.87 -4.71
N ALA A 19 5.99 -32.08 -5.09
CA ALA A 19 7.39 -32.39 -4.82
C ALA A 19 7.69 -32.43 -3.31
N LEU A 20 7.15 -31.46 -2.54
CA LEU A 20 7.25 -31.42 -1.07
C LEU A 20 6.70 -32.69 -0.42
N HIS A 21 5.53 -33.16 -0.86
CA HIS A 21 4.90 -34.36 -0.28
C HIS A 21 5.61 -35.65 -0.68
N ARG A 22 6.14 -35.72 -1.90
CA ARG A 22 6.87 -36.89 -2.39
C ARG A 22 8.21 -37.08 -1.66
N ASN A 23 8.93 -35.99 -1.39
CA ASN A 23 10.22 -36.00 -0.70
C ASN A 23 10.38 -34.69 0.12
N PRO A 24 9.99 -34.69 1.40
CA PRO A 24 10.01 -33.49 2.25
C PRO A 24 11.39 -32.82 2.39
N GLY A 25 12.48 -33.60 2.28
CA GLY A 25 13.86 -33.09 2.31
C GLY A 25 14.41 -32.62 0.95
N SER A 26 13.71 -32.88 -0.16
CA SER A 26 14.20 -32.53 -1.51
C SER A 26 13.95 -31.07 -1.88
N VAL A 27 12.98 -30.44 -1.24
CA VAL A 27 12.63 -29.03 -1.49
C VAL A 27 13.43 -28.14 -0.55
N THR A 28 14.75 -28.33 -0.59
CA THR A 28 15.69 -27.32 -0.13
C THR A 28 16.01 -26.48 -1.35
N HIS A 29 15.34 -25.34 -1.49
CA HIS A 29 15.89 -24.30 -2.36
C HIS A 29 17.35 -24.08 -1.95
N ALA A 30 18.23 -23.86 -2.91
CA ALA A 30 19.61 -23.49 -2.63
C ALA A 30 19.60 -22.09 -1.97
N VAL A 31 19.32 -22.04 -0.67
CA VAL A 31 19.34 -20.81 0.11
C VAL A 31 20.81 -20.51 0.37
N PRO A 32 21.34 -19.37 -0.10
CA PRO A 32 22.77 -19.07 0.01
C PRO A 32 23.23 -18.87 1.46
N PHE A 33 22.30 -18.67 2.40
CA PHE A 33 22.60 -18.38 3.79
C PHE A 33 21.80 -19.28 4.73
N SER A 34 22.46 -19.80 5.77
CA SER A 34 21.78 -20.53 6.84
C SER A 34 20.96 -19.59 7.72
N THR A 35 19.93 -20.12 8.39
CA THR A 35 19.11 -19.37 9.35
C THR A 35 19.95 -18.72 10.45
N GLU A 36 20.96 -19.43 10.97
CA GLU A 36 21.85 -18.90 12.00
C GLU A 36 22.65 -17.69 11.50
N SER A 37 23.17 -17.77 10.26
CA SER A 37 23.91 -16.67 9.62
C SER A 37 23.02 -15.45 9.45
N MET A 38 21.78 -15.65 9.00
CA MET A 38 20.78 -14.59 8.83
C MET A 38 20.43 -13.91 10.16
N GLN A 39 20.21 -14.69 11.22
CA GLN A 39 19.90 -14.17 12.55
C GLN A 39 21.06 -13.34 13.12
N ARG A 40 22.30 -13.80 12.92
CA ARG A 40 23.50 -13.07 13.33
C ARG A 40 23.63 -11.76 12.55
N TYR A 41 23.38 -11.78 11.24
CA TYR A 41 23.39 -10.59 10.40
C TYR A 41 22.35 -9.56 10.84
N ILE A 42 21.10 -10.00 11.05
CA ILE A 42 20.00 -9.12 11.51
C ILE A 42 20.35 -8.51 12.88
N LYS A 43 20.93 -9.29 13.80
CA LYS A 43 21.35 -8.79 15.11
C LYS A 43 22.39 -7.69 14.98
N TYR A 44 23.36 -7.86 14.09
CA TYR A 44 24.38 -6.84 13.80
C TYR A 44 23.76 -5.59 13.16
N ALA A 45 22.98 -5.74 12.08
CA ALA A 45 22.33 -4.63 11.39
C ALA A 45 21.42 -3.79 12.31
N ARG A 46 20.72 -4.43 13.26
CA ARG A 46 19.86 -3.74 14.23
C ARG A 46 20.61 -2.87 15.23
N ALA A 47 21.90 -3.12 15.46
CA ALA A 47 22.72 -2.31 16.36
C ALA A 47 23.12 -0.96 15.74
N ILE A 48 23.05 -0.84 14.41
CA ILE A 48 23.42 0.35 13.67
C ILE A 48 22.30 1.40 13.77
N LYS A 49 22.68 2.64 14.09
CA LYS A 49 21.77 3.80 14.17
C LYS A 49 22.17 4.81 13.09
N PRO A 50 21.69 4.63 11.85
CA PRO A 50 22.12 5.47 10.74
C PRO A 50 21.66 6.92 10.92
N ILE A 51 22.51 7.86 10.52
CA ILE A 51 22.24 9.30 10.58
C ILE A 51 21.77 9.78 9.21
N ILE A 52 20.71 10.59 9.18
CA ILE A 52 20.18 11.12 7.92
C ILE A 52 21.10 12.23 7.41
N THR A 53 21.58 12.08 6.17
CA THR A 53 22.35 13.13 5.49
C THR A 53 21.46 14.27 5.04
N GLU A 54 22.02 15.48 4.86
CA GLU A 54 21.26 16.63 4.35
C GLU A 54 20.63 16.35 2.97
N GLN A 55 21.34 15.61 2.12
CA GLN A 55 20.85 15.23 0.79
C GLN A 55 19.64 14.28 0.91
N ALA A 56 19.70 13.30 1.81
CA ALA A 56 18.59 12.39 2.08
C ALA A 56 17.40 13.11 2.73
N GLN A 57 17.64 14.05 3.65
CA GLN A 57 16.59 14.90 4.22
C GLN A 57 15.85 15.68 3.12
N ALA A 58 16.58 16.32 2.21
CA ALA A 58 15.98 17.02 1.08
C ALA A 58 15.19 16.06 0.17
N ALA A 59 15.69 14.84 -0.06
CA ALA A 59 15.00 13.81 -0.82
C ALA A 59 13.70 13.36 -0.14
N LEU A 60 13.71 13.14 1.17
CA LEU A 60 12.53 12.75 1.96
C LEU A 60 11.41 13.79 1.83
N VAL A 61 11.76 15.08 2.00
CA VAL A 61 10.79 16.18 1.88
C VAL A 61 10.22 16.26 0.46
N ARG A 62 11.07 16.13 -0.56
CA ARG A 62 10.63 16.11 -1.97
C ARG A 62 9.68 14.94 -2.26
N SER A 63 10.06 13.73 -1.84
CA SER A 63 9.22 12.53 -2.02
C SER A 63 7.86 12.67 -1.33
N TYR A 64 7.83 13.17 -0.09
CA TYR A 64 6.58 13.37 0.64
C TYR A 64 5.68 14.43 -0.01
N LYS A 65 6.24 15.57 -0.42
CA LYS A 65 5.47 16.60 -1.14
C LYS A 65 4.85 16.04 -2.42
N ARG A 66 5.63 15.26 -3.18
CA ARG A 66 5.16 14.61 -4.40
C ARG A 66 4.00 13.63 -4.12
N LEU A 67 4.15 12.74 -3.14
CA LEU A 67 3.09 11.81 -2.74
C LEU A 67 1.82 12.55 -2.32
N ARG A 68 1.96 13.65 -1.58
CA ARG A 68 0.84 14.46 -1.13
C ARG A 68 0.16 15.23 -2.27
N SER A 69 0.92 15.69 -3.26
CA SER A 69 0.34 16.30 -4.46
C SER A 69 -0.40 15.28 -5.32
N GLU A 70 0.12 14.07 -5.47
CA GLU A 70 -0.52 12.98 -6.21
C GLU A 70 -1.86 12.56 -5.56
N ASP A 71 -1.97 12.61 -4.24
CA ASP A 71 -3.21 12.35 -3.47
C ASP A 71 -4.23 13.50 -3.51
N ALA A 72 -3.77 14.73 -3.82
CA ALA A 72 -4.61 15.91 -3.91
C ALA A 72 -5.28 16.08 -5.29
N VAL A 73 -4.83 15.34 -6.32
CA VAL A 73 -5.40 15.40 -7.67
C VAL A 73 -6.84 14.86 -7.66
N PRO A 74 -7.83 15.64 -8.15
CA PRO A 74 -9.20 15.15 -8.32
C PRO A 74 -9.23 13.90 -9.22
N GLY A 75 -9.86 12.82 -8.75
CA GLY A 75 -9.85 11.52 -9.44
C GLY A 75 -8.74 10.55 -8.99
N SER A 76 -7.80 11.00 -8.15
CA SER A 76 -6.86 10.12 -7.45
C SER A 76 -7.58 9.35 -6.34
N GLN A 77 -8.06 8.15 -6.66
CA GLN A 77 -8.72 7.26 -5.71
C GLN A 77 -7.68 6.32 -5.07
N SER A 78 -6.80 6.91 -4.25
CA SER A 78 -5.97 6.13 -3.33
C SER A 78 -6.87 5.45 -2.29
N ALA A 79 -6.57 4.19 -1.95
CA ALA A 79 -7.29 3.49 -0.88
C ALA A 79 -7.26 4.23 0.49
N TYR A 80 -6.29 5.13 0.68
CA TYR A 80 -6.22 5.99 1.88
C TYR A 80 -5.48 7.31 1.61
N ARG A 81 -5.78 8.32 2.43
CA ARG A 81 -5.18 9.66 2.34
C ARG A 81 -3.71 9.68 2.79
N ILE A 82 -2.91 10.54 2.15
CA ILE A 82 -1.51 10.76 2.52
C ILE A 82 -1.43 11.73 3.70
N THR A 83 -0.95 11.25 4.84
CA THR A 83 -0.80 12.02 6.09
C THR A 83 0.66 12.08 6.54
N VAL A 84 0.96 12.86 7.59
CA VAL A 84 2.30 12.94 8.19
C VAL A 84 2.83 11.58 8.68
N ARG A 85 1.93 10.64 9.01
CA ARG A 85 2.32 9.25 9.34
C ARG A 85 3.08 8.58 8.19
N GLN A 86 2.77 8.93 6.95
CA GLN A 86 3.47 8.38 5.78
C GLN A 86 4.90 8.93 5.66
N LEU A 87 5.14 10.18 6.07
CA LEU A 87 6.50 10.70 6.17
C LEU A 87 7.30 9.97 7.25
N GLU A 88 6.73 9.75 8.43
CA GLU A 88 7.38 8.96 9.49
C GLU A 88 7.66 7.51 9.05
N ALA A 89 6.72 6.89 8.32
CA ALA A 89 6.92 5.58 7.73
C ALA A 89 8.08 5.59 6.73
N LEU A 90 8.14 6.59 5.85
CA LEU A 90 9.20 6.74 4.86
C LEU A 90 10.58 6.92 5.51
N VAL A 91 10.68 7.71 6.58
CA VAL A 91 11.92 7.88 7.36
C VAL A 91 12.34 6.53 7.95
N ARG A 92 11.44 5.82 8.65
CA ARG A 92 11.73 4.51 9.25
C ARG A 92 12.16 3.47 8.22
N LEU A 93 11.54 3.46 7.05
CA LEU A 93 11.91 2.57 5.94
C LEU A 93 13.30 2.91 5.39
N SER A 94 13.62 4.19 5.24
CA SER A 94 14.93 4.64 4.75
C SER A 94 16.06 4.26 5.71
N GLU A 95 15.84 4.43 7.03
CA GLU A 95 16.77 3.96 8.05
C GLU A 95 16.89 2.42 8.09
N ALA A 96 15.77 1.70 7.92
CA ALA A 96 15.79 0.24 7.86
C ALA A 96 16.60 -0.25 6.66
N MET A 97 16.48 0.43 5.51
CA MET A 97 17.27 0.13 4.32
C MET A 97 18.76 0.35 4.58
N ALA A 98 19.14 1.49 5.17
CA ALA A 98 20.53 1.76 5.56
C ALA A 98 21.07 0.69 6.53
N ARG A 99 20.27 0.25 7.51
CA ARG A 99 20.64 -0.86 8.42
C ARG A 99 20.86 -2.17 7.68
N VAL A 100 20.01 -2.52 6.72
CA VAL A 100 20.17 -3.74 5.91
C VAL A 100 21.46 -3.71 5.10
N TYR A 101 21.88 -2.54 4.60
CA TYR A 101 23.17 -2.35 3.93
C TYR A 101 24.35 -2.14 4.89
N CYS A 102 24.12 -2.19 6.20
CA CYS A 102 25.10 -1.88 7.24
C CYS A 102 25.75 -0.50 7.10
N CYS A 103 25.02 0.49 6.57
CA CYS A 103 25.47 1.87 6.44
C CYS A 103 25.21 2.68 7.71
N GLU A 104 26.15 3.54 8.08
CA GLU A 104 26.00 4.48 9.19
C GLU A 104 25.28 5.78 8.79
N SER A 105 25.06 6.00 7.49
CA SER A 105 24.34 7.15 6.95
C SER A 105 23.16 6.73 6.09
N VAL A 106 22.07 7.51 6.13
CA VAL A 106 20.98 7.39 5.17
C VAL A 106 21.31 8.25 3.96
N GLU A 107 21.53 7.58 2.83
CA GLU A 107 21.77 8.20 1.53
C GLU A 107 20.48 8.34 0.71
N VAL A 108 20.54 9.15 -0.35
CA VAL A 108 19.42 9.38 -1.28
C VAL A 108 18.92 8.07 -1.91
N ALA A 109 19.82 7.12 -2.17
CA ALA A 109 19.46 5.81 -2.72
C ALA A 109 18.50 5.02 -1.79
N HIS A 110 18.72 5.07 -0.47
CA HIS A 110 17.85 4.41 0.50
C HIS A 110 16.45 5.04 0.49
N VAL A 111 16.37 6.37 0.37
CA VAL A 111 15.10 7.11 0.29
C VAL A 111 14.34 6.77 -0.99
N ALA A 112 15.06 6.62 -2.11
CA ALA A 112 14.45 6.25 -3.40
C ALA A 112 13.78 4.87 -3.33
N GLU A 113 14.47 3.87 -2.81
CA GLU A 113 13.92 2.52 -2.64
C GLU A 113 12.77 2.49 -1.62
N ALA A 114 12.91 3.18 -0.49
CA ALA A 114 11.84 3.30 0.49
C ALA A 114 10.58 3.97 -0.10
N THR A 115 10.76 4.98 -0.96
CA THR A 115 9.66 5.65 -1.67
C THR A 115 8.97 4.67 -2.62
N LYS A 116 9.73 3.88 -3.38
CA LYS A 116 9.20 2.88 -4.30
C LYS A 116 8.38 1.82 -3.56
N LEU A 117 8.86 1.33 -2.43
CA LEU A 117 8.13 0.37 -1.58
C LEU A 117 6.83 0.97 -1.03
N LEU A 118 6.89 2.21 -0.56
CA LEU A 118 5.70 2.90 -0.05
C LEU A 118 4.66 3.10 -1.16
N GLN A 119 5.08 3.52 -2.35
CA GLN A 119 4.19 3.66 -3.51
C GLN A 119 3.55 2.34 -3.92
N ALA A 120 4.32 1.24 -3.92
CA ALA A 120 3.78 -0.09 -4.20
C ALA A 120 2.76 -0.57 -3.15
N SER A 121 2.83 -0.06 -1.91
CA SER A 121 1.86 -0.37 -0.85
C SER A 121 0.55 0.41 -0.95
N ILE A 122 0.51 1.48 -1.74
CA ILE A 122 -0.71 2.25 -1.96
C ILE A 122 -1.53 1.51 -3.02
N LEU A 123 -2.57 0.80 -2.57
CA LEU A 123 -3.52 0.17 -3.47
C LEU A 123 -4.26 1.27 -4.25
N LYS A 124 -4.12 1.26 -5.57
CA LYS A 124 -4.97 2.05 -6.45
C LYS A 124 -6.31 1.34 -6.55
N ILE A 125 -7.37 1.99 -6.08
CA ILE A 125 -8.72 1.47 -6.25
C ILE A 125 -9.17 1.88 -7.65
N GLU A 126 -9.19 0.93 -8.58
CA GLU A 126 -9.94 1.10 -9.82
C GLU A 126 -11.41 0.87 -9.49
N GLN A 127 -12.18 1.94 -9.31
CA GLN A 127 -13.62 1.82 -9.46
C GLN A 127 -13.87 1.74 -10.96
N GLY A 128 -14.25 0.55 -11.44
CA GLY A 128 -14.98 0.47 -12.71
C GLY A 128 -16.19 1.38 -12.59
N ASP A 129 -16.43 2.19 -13.62
CA ASP A 129 -17.48 3.21 -13.64
C ASP A 129 -18.80 2.62 -13.13
N LEU A 130 -19.12 2.87 -11.85
CA LEU A 130 -20.46 2.63 -11.34
C LEU A 130 -21.30 3.76 -11.92
N GLU A 131 -21.83 3.53 -13.12
CA GLU A 131 -22.91 4.32 -13.68
C GLU A 131 -24.08 4.26 -12.69
N LEU A 132 -24.17 5.27 -11.82
CA LEU A 132 -25.36 5.60 -11.04
C LEU A 132 -26.37 6.28 -11.97
N ASP A 133 -26.77 5.58 -13.04
CA ASP A 133 -27.93 5.97 -13.85
C ASP A 133 -29.18 5.32 -13.26
N GLY A 134 -29.96 6.09 -12.51
CA GLY A 134 -31.21 5.55 -11.93
C GLY A 134 -31.88 6.36 -10.82
N LEU A 135 -31.30 7.46 -10.35
CA LEU A 135 -31.95 8.32 -9.33
C LEU A 135 -32.20 9.77 -9.79
N ALA A 136 -32.14 10.02 -11.09
CA ALA A 136 -32.58 11.29 -11.65
C ALA A 136 -34.06 11.21 -12.09
N GLY A 137 -34.97 11.59 -11.19
CA GLY A 137 -36.26 12.16 -11.58
C GLY A 137 -37.45 11.20 -11.68
N ALA A 138 -37.92 10.65 -10.55
CA ALA A 138 -39.36 10.43 -10.42
C ALA A 138 -40.01 11.80 -10.12
N PRO A 139 -40.92 12.31 -10.96
CA PRO A 139 -41.66 13.52 -10.63
C PRO A 139 -42.52 13.22 -9.40
N ILE A 140 -42.28 13.97 -8.33
CA ILE A 140 -43.19 14.06 -7.20
C ILE A 140 -44.40 14.82 -7.74
N ASP A 141 -45.50 14.12 -8.03
CA ASP A 141 -46.73 14.75 -8.46
C ASP A 141 -47.32 15.54 -7.28
N GLU A 142 -47.11 16.86 -7.32
CA GLU A 142 -47.52 17.82 -6.28
C GLU A 142 -48.89 18.45 -6.60
N THR A 143 -49.75 17.75 -7.37
CA THR A 143 -51.11 18.21 -7.65
C THR A 143 -52.21 17.42 -6.94
N ASP A 144 -52.36 17.66 -5.63
CA ASP A 144 -53.72 17.81 -5.08
C ASP A 144 -53.73 18.70 -3.82
N ARG A 145 -53.72 20.02 -4.05
CA ARG A 145 -54.21 21.00 -3.06
C ARG A 145 -55.40 21.72 -3.66
N ARG A 146 -56.61 21.37 -3.22
CA ARG A 146 -57.77 22.24 -2.86
C ARG A 146 -59.00 21.33 -2.66
N GLN A 147 -59.73 21.38 -1.55
CA GLN A 147 -60.37 22.56 -0.97
C GLN A 147 -60.66 22.41 0.54
N PRO A 148 -60.90 23.52 1.27
CA PRO A 148 -61.18 23.52 2.71
C PRO A 148 -62.67 23.51 3.10
N SER A 149 -62.93 22.99 4.32
CA SER A 149 -64.02 23.31 5.29
C SER A 149 -65.41 22.68 5.09
N PRO A 150 -66.26 22.51 6.16
CA PRO A 150 -66.19 23.15 7.48
C PRO A 150 -66.37 22.26 8.73
N THR A 151 -65.95 22.84 9.86
CA THR A 151 -66.27 22.51 11.25
C THR A 151 -67.76 22.28 11.49
N VAL A 152 -68.12 21.22 12.22
CA VAL A 152 -69.24 21.24 13.17
C VAL A 152 -68.86 20.44 14.42
N THR A 153 -68.74 21.17 15.53
CA THR A 153 -68.75 20.67 16.90
C THR A 153 -70.16 20.26 17.29
N ARG A 154 -70.34 19.06 17.87
CA ARG A 154 -71.01 18.88 19.16
C ARG A 154 -70.75 17.49 19.74
#